data_AF-A0AAN7JFN0-F1
#
_entry.id   AF-A0AAN7JFN0-F1
#
_cell.length_a   1.000
_cell.length_b   1.000
_cell.length_c   1.000
_cell.angle_alpha   90.00
_cell.angle_beta   90.00
_cell.angle_gamma   90.00
#
_symmetry.space_group_name_H-M   'P 1'
#
loop_
_entity.id
_entity.type
_entity.pdbx_description
1 polymer ?
#
loop_
_entity_poly.entity_id
_entity_poly.type
_entity_poly.pdbx_seq_one_letter_code
_entity_poly.pdbx_strand_id
1 'polypeptide(L)'
;MHALVDRDQLGFDQIPADYMFMMTCLDSETFSGGSFRPYQKLELHPASAIQNYGHPEENAHRIKMGADRMCMTSSTPEQLVHDVKQTILANKHWKRGLNFTAGSSTREGVPHSLYIRPLFMGTGTVLALGPTPEFSVLVYAAPVGNVHKARISLDLLIQERFHQATPGWTGGIKSIINYSQVFKPIKEPKAEGFSNVLFLDAVTVKYVEEACSCNIFIVKGKTIPTPTTKDTILPGITRKSMIEIALTYSYQKLEETYRVYRCNIPQFYNFEQVAVRLVLVKDLTLADGVFCTGTAVGVVPVSRITYQGKG
;
A
#
# COMPACT_ATOMS: atom_id res chain seq x y z
N MET A 1 28.06 11.69 8.88
CA MET A 1 28.61 12.30 7.65
C MET A 1 27.58 12.08 6.56
N HIS A 2 26.67 13.02 6.33
CA HIS A 2 25.58 12.79 5.36
C HIS A 2 26.15 12.93 3.95
N ALA A 3 26.15 11.84 3.19
CA ALA A 3 26.29 11.96 1.74
C ALA A 3 25.16 12.85 1.22
N LEU A 4 25.49 13.80 0.35
CA LEU A 4 24.50 14.60 -0.36
C LEU A 4 23.75 13.68 -1.31
N VAL A 5 22.66 13.07 -0.83
CA VAL A 5 21.78 12.25 -1.66
C VAL A 5 21.22 13.14 -2.76
N ASP A 6 21.57 12.83 -4.01
CA ASP A 6 20.99 13.48 -5.18
C ASP A 6 19.49 13.23 -5.16
N ARG A 7 18.74 14.31 -4.94
CA ARG A 7 17.30 14.24 -4.76
C ARG A 7 16.61 13.95 -6.08
N ASP A 8 17.14 14.45 -7.20
CA ASP A 8 16.50 14.29 -8.50
C ASP A 8 16.60 12.85 -9.03
N GLN A 9 17.52 12.04 -8.48
CA GLN A 9 17.65 10.60 -8.74
C GLN A 9 16.86 9.70 -7.76
N LEU A 10 16.08 10.26 -6.82
CA LEU A 10 15.31 9.45 -5.88
C LEU A 10 14.23 8.60 -6.58
N GLY A 11 14.39 7.27 -6.50
CA GLY A 11 13.42 6.26 -6.91
C GLY A 11 12.52 5.79 -5.75
N PHE A 12 12.16 4.51 -5.77
CA PHE A 12 11.51 3.80 -4.64
C PHE A 12 12.48 2.81 -3.95
N ASP A 13 13.78 3.01 -4.16
CA ASP A 13 14.84 2.18 -3.62
C ASP A 13 15.09 2.45 -2.13
N GLN A 14 15.72 1.51 -1.44
CA GLN A 14 16.04 1.67 -0.02
C GLN A 14 17.21 2.63 0.14
N ILE A 15 16.91 3.86 0.56
CA ILE A 15 17.90 4.77 1.17
C ILE A 15 17.58 4.86 2.67
N PRO A 16 18.51 4.50 3.57
CA PRO A 16 18.26 4.57 5.00
C PRO A 16 18.16 6.03 5.46
N ALA A 17 17.15 6.35 6.26
CA ALA A 17 17.15 7.56 7.07
C ALA A 17 18.10 7.39 8.28
N ASP A 18 18.35 8.46 9.06
CA ASP A 18 19.34 8.42 10.15
C ASP A 18 18.91 7.52 11.33
N TYR A 19 17.62 7.51 11.65
CA TYR A 19 17.08 6.88 12.85
C TYR A 19 15.89 5.97 12.55
N MET A 20 15.80 4.88 13.32
CA MET A 20 14.64 4.00 13.43
C MET A 20 14.16 3.94 14.88
N PHE A 21 12.86 3.75 15.09
CA PHE A 21 12.27 3.45 16.39
C PHE A 21 12.11 1.94 16.54
N MET A 22 12.44 1.40 17.71
CA MET A 22 12.25 -0.02 18.01
C MET A 22 11.74 -0.23 19.44
N MET A 23 10.76 -1.12 19.57
CA MET A 23 10.13 -1.53 20.83
C MET A 23 9.82 -3.02 20.80
N THR A 24 10.15 -3.72 21.88
CA THR A 24 9.89 -5.15 22.10
C THR A 24 8.80 -5.31 23.16
N CYS A 25 8.05 -6.41 23.10
CA CYS A 25 7.06 -6.77 24.12
C CYS A 25 6.95 -8.29 24.21
N LEU A 26 6.86 -8.82 25.43
CA LEU A 26 6.51 -10.23 25.63
C LEU A 26 5.01 -10.43 25.32
N ASP A 27 4.62 -11.67 25.04
CA ASP A 27 3.21 -12.00 24.86
C ASP A 27 2.42 -11.79 26.16
N SER A 28 1.15 -11.36 26.03
CA SER A 28 0.29 -10.93 27.13
C SER A 28 0.74 -9.70 27.93
N GLU A 29 1.86 -9.06 27.58
CA GLU A 29 2.29 -7.78 28.18
C GLU A 29 1.81 -6.55 27.39
N THR A 30 2.03 -5.34 27.93
CA THR A 30 1.76 -4.08 27.24
C THR A 30 3.05 -3.47 26.70
N PHE A 31 3.05 -3.12 25.41
CA PHE A 31 4.14 -2.41 24.75
C PHE A 31 4.55 -1.15 25.52
N SER A 32 5.81 -1.10 25.94
CA SER A 32 6.40 0.03 26.66
C SER A 32 7.92 0.09 26.42
N GLY A 33 8.56 1.20 26.78
CA GLY A 33 10.03 1.31 26.76
C GLY A 33 10.69 1.38 25.37
N GLY A 34 9.95 1.72 24.32
CA GLY A 34 10.50 1.90 22.97
C GLY A 34 11.61 2.96 22.87
N SER A 35 12.54 2.78 21.93
CA SER A 35 13.79 3.56 21.82
C SER A 35 14.10 3.98 20.39
N PHE A 36 14.67 5.18 20.23
CA PHE A 36 15.32 5.60 18.98
C PHE A 36 16.74 5.07 18.89
N ARG A 37 17.07 4.48 17.76
CA ARG A 37 18.40 3.93 17.46
C ARG A 37 18.88 4.45 16.11
N PRO A 38 20.20 4.61 15.88
CA PRO A 38 20.73 4.80 14.54
C PRO A 38 20.22 3.70 13.60
N TYR A 39 19.99 4.04 12.33
CA TYR A 39 19.58 3.05 11.35
C TYR A 39 20.69 2.00 11.18
N GLN A 40 20.35 0.73 11.44
CA GLN A 40 21.30 -0.38 11.42
C GLN A 40 20.61 -1.68 11.01
N LYS A 41 21.42 -2.71 10.73
CA LYS A 41 20.91 -4.08 10.55
C LYS A 41 20.26 -4.58 11.84
N LEU A 42 19.26 -5.43 11.73
CA LEU A 42 18.67 -6.11 12.87
C LEU A 42 19.47 -7.37 13.18
N GLU A 43 19.84 -7.54 14.44
CA GLU A 43 20.30 -8.81 14.98
C GLU A 43 19.06 -9.57 15.45
N LEU A 44 18.88 -10.78 14.94
CA LEU A 44 17.70 -11.62 15.16
C LEU A 44 18.17 -13.02 15.50
N HIS A 45 17.51 -13.67 16.45
CA HIS A 45 17.86 -15.04 16.82
C HIS A 45 17.55 -15.97 15.63
N PRO A 46 18.37 -17.01 15.35
CA PRO A 46 18.10 -17.94 14.24
C PRO A 46 16.75 -18.67 14.30
N ALA A 47 16.07 -18.64 15.46
CA ALA A 47 14.75 -19.23 15.70
C ALA A 47 13.61 -18.20 15.87
N SER A 48 13.77 -16.96 15.38
CA SER A 48 12.73 -15.92 15.43
C SER A 48 11.63 -16.10 14.37
N ALA A 49 10.36 -15.99 14.77
CA ALA A 49 9.17 -16.29 13.94
C ALA A 49 8.69 -15.14 13.01
N ILE A 50 9.60 -14.41 12.36
CA ILE A 50 9.37 -13.06 11.81
C ILE A 50 8.34 -12.98 10.68
N GLN A 51 7.29 -12.15 10.85
CA GLN A 51 6.38 -11.69 9.78
C GLN A 51 5.66 -10.35 10.11
N ASN A 52 5.64 -9.37 9.15
CA ASN A 52 4.58 -8.36 8.84
C ASN A 52 4.92 -6.84 8.74
N TYR A 53 4.05 -6.06 8.04
CA TYR A 53 4.30 -4.69 7.52
C TYR A 53 3.12 -3.69 7.71
N GLY A 54 3.40 -2.39 7.87
CA GLY A 54 2.38 -1.30 7.87
C GLY A 54 2.92 0.14 7.65
N HIS A 55 2.18 1.14 8.13
CA HIS A 55 2.27 2.61 7.89
C HIS A 55 1.47 3.29 9.09
N PRO A 56 1.11 4.60 9.19
CA PRO A 56 0.41 5.13 10.39
C PRO A 56 -1.14 5.17 10.33
N GLU A 57 -1.75 5.53 11.47
CA GLU A 57 -3.18 5.76 11.78
C GLU A 57 -4.14 4.67 11.29
N GLU A 58 -4.74 4.77 10.10
CA GLU A 58 -5.58 3.66 9.56
C GLU A 58 -4.81 2.35 9.44
N ASN A 59 -3.49 2.43 9.26
CA ASN A 59 -2.62 1.25 9.28
C ASN A 59 -2.33 0.74 10.69
N ALA A 60 -2.49 1.54 11.73
CA ALA A 60 -2.38 1.07 13.11
C ALA A 60 -3.56 0.14 13.43
N HIS A 61 -4.77 0.49 12.98
CA HIS A 61 -5.91 -0.44 12.98
C HIS A 61 -5.65 -1.69 12.12
N ARG A 62 -5.03 -1.55 10.93
CA ARG A 62 -4.68 -2.72 10.09
C ARG A 62 -3.58 -3.60 10.67
N ILE A 63 -2.62 -3.02 11.39
CA ILE A 63 -1.59 -3.76 12.14
C ILE A 63 -2.25 -4.50 13.30
N LYS A 64 -3.15 -3.86 14.06
CA LYS A 64 -3.94 -4.53 15.10
C LYS A 64 -4.75 -5.70 14.54
N MET A 65 -5.59 -5.48 13.52
CA MET A 65 -6.33 -6.57 12.87
C MET A 65 -5.42 -7.68 12.32
N GLY A 66 -4.25 -7.33 11.80
CA GLY A 66 -3.24 -8.28 11.35
C GLY A 66 -2.61 -9.08 12.49
N ALA A 67 -2.32 -8.43 13.62
CA ALA A 67 -1.78 -9.04 14.82
C ALA A 67 -2.78 -9.99 15.47
N ASP A 68 -4.03 -9.54 15.65
CA ASP A 68 -5.15 -10.36 16.16
C ASP A 68 -5.32 -11.63 15.30
N ARG A 69 -5.27 -11.48 13.97
CA ARG A 69 -5.38 -12.58 12.98
C ARG A 69 -4.17 -13.52 12.96
N MET A 70 -3.01 -13.07 13.43
CA MET A 70 -1.75 -13.82 13.49
C MET A 70 -1.42 -14.30 14.92
N CYS A 71 -2.36 -14.17 15.87
CA CYS A 71 -2.18 -14.49 17.29
C CYS A 71 -0.98 -13.77 17.93
N MET A 72 -0.88 -12.46 17.69
CA MET A 72 0.19 -11.60 18.21
C MET A 72 -0.39 -10.52 19.14
N THR A 73 0.15 -10.38 20.35
CA THR A 73 -0.17 -9.24 21.24
C THR A 73 0.24 -7.92 20.56
N SER A 74 -0.64 -6.91 20.51
CA SER A 74 -0.42 -5.67 19.72
C SER A 74 -0.47 -4.37 20.51
N SER A 75 0.31 -3.37 20.07
CA SER A 75 0.24 -1.99 20.58
C SER A 75 -1.10 -1.33 20.23
N THR A 76 -1.58 -0.40 21.04
CA THR A 76 -2.79 0.38 20.69
C THR A 76 -2.57 1.21 19.42
N PRO A 77 -3.64 1.55 18.67
CA PRO A 77 -3.53 2.45 17.53
C PRO A 77 -2.88 3.79 17.90
N GLU A 78 -3.21 4.34 19.06
CA GLU A 78 -2.72 5.62 19.57
C GLU A 78 -1.21 5.57 19.84
N GLN A 79 -0.71 4.47 20.42
CA GLN A 79 0.72 4.29 20.70
C GLN A 79 1.53 4.20 19.41
N LEU A 80 1.13 3.35 18.45
CA LEU A 80 1.85 3.22 17.19
C LEU A 80 1.87 4.56 16.42
N VAL A 81 0.78 5.32 16.51
CA VAL A 81 0.65 6.64 15.89
C VAL A 81 1.57 7.67 16.54
N HIS A 82 1.71 7.62 17.87
CA HIS A 82 2.73 8.38 18.59
C HIS A 82 4.13 8.01 18.11
N ASP A 83 4.48 6.73 18.08
CA ASP A 83 5.81 6.22 17.71
C ASP A 83 6.21 6.61 16.27
N VAL A 84 5.25 6.54 15.33
CA VAL A 84 5.45 7.05 13.97
C VAL A 84 5.65 8.56 13.96
N LYS A 85 4.84 9.34 14.69
CA LYS A 85 5.01 10.80 14.79
C LYS A 85 6.39 11.18 15.36
N GLN A 86 6.89 10.44 16.35
CA GLN A 86 8.24 10.64 16.88
C GLN A 86 9.33 10.24 15.88
N THR A 87 9.17 9.13 15.15
CA THR A 87 10.12 8.70 14.08
C THR A 87 10.25 9.74 12.97
N ILE A 88 9.14 10.37 12.61
CA ILE A 88 9.10 11.50 11.68
C ILE A 88 9.84 12.73 12.23
N LEU A 89 9.74 13.00 13.54
CA LEU A 89 10.41 14.13 14.21
C LEU A 89 11.92 13.90 14.36
N ALA A 90 12.37 12.69 14.66
CA ALA A 90 13.79 12.32 14.66
C ALA A 90 14.44 12.56 13.29
N ASN A 91 13.72 12.23 12.21
CA ASN A 91 14.17 12.39 10.83
C ASN A 91 13.77 13.75 10.20
N LYS A 92 13.42 14.77 11.00
CA LYS A 92 12.84 16.05 10.52
C LYS A 92 13.71 16.86 9.54
N HIS A 93 15.02 16.63 9.47
CA HIS A 93 15.89 17.34 8.53
C HIS A 93 15.57 16.94 7.07
N TRP A 94 15.14 15.69 6.83
CA TRP A 94 14.59 15.28 5.53
C TRP A 94 13.41 16.16 5.12
N LYS A 95 12.47 16.47 6.06
CA LYS A 95 11.32 17.37 5.78
C LYS A 95 11.72 18.75 5.30
N ARG A 96 12.87 19.30 5.72
CA ARG A 96 13.33 20.62 5.27
C ARG A 96 13.71 20.66 3.78
N GLY A 97 13.84 19.50 3.14
CA GLY A 97 13.90 19.37 1.68
C GLY A 97 12.58 19.04 0.99
N LEU A 98 11.51 18.74 1.75
CA LEU A 98 10.20 18.38 1.24
C LEU A 98 9.30 19.61 1.26
N ASN A 99 9.37 20.43 0.21
CA ASN A 99 8.49 21.60 0.06
C ASN A 99 7.04 21.16 -0.25
N PHE A 100 6.30 20.75 0.78
CA PHE A 100 4.85 20.54 0.73
C PHE A 100 4.08 21.87 0.71
N THR A 101 4.38 22.73 -0.27
CA THR A 101 3.50 23.85 -0.64
C THR A 101 2.39 23.31 -1.51
N ALA A 102 1.26 22.94 -0.89
CA ALA A 102 0.03 22.63 -1.61
C ALA A 102 -0.32 23.79 -2.55
N GLY A 103 -0.26 23.55 -3.86
CA GLY A 103 -0.58 24.53 -4.90
C GLY A 103 0.60 25.20 -5.64
N SER A 104 1.87 24.96 -5.27
CA SER A 104 3.00 25.41 -6.10
C SER A 104 3.56 24.27 -6.95
N SER A 105 3.18 24.24 -8.22
CA SER A 105 3.88 23.49 -9.28
C SER A 105 5.07 24.29 -9.85
N THR A 106 5.59 25.25 -9.09
CA THR A 106 6.50 26.30 -9.57
C THR A 106 7.61 26.64 -8.56
N ARG A 107 8.45 25.63 -8.25
CA ARG A 107 9.86 25.82 -7.90
C ARG A 107 10.62 24.54 -8.22
N GLU A 108 11.82 24.69 -8.75
CA GLU A 108 12.68 23.61 -9.24
C GLU A 108 12.91 22.57 -8.13
N GLY A 109 12.36 21.37 -8.32
CA GLY A 109 12.43 20.29 -7.36
C GLY A 109 11.37 19.23 -7.64
N VAL A 110 11.81 17.99 -7.82
CA VAL A 110 10.92 16.83 -7.90
C VAL A 110 10.13 16.70 -6.59
N PRO A 111 8.84 16.32 -6.60
CA PRO A 111 8.13 16.01 -5.36
C PRO A 111 8.69 14.74 -4.73
N HIS A 112 9.35 14.90 -3.58
CA HIS A 112 9.84 13.83 -2.74
C HIS A 112 8.87 13.61 -1.56
N SER A 113 8.88 12.41 -0.99
CA SER A 113 8.20 12.14 0.28
C SER A 113 9.09 11.32 1.21
N LEU A 114 8.82 11.39 2.51
CA LEU A 114 9.44 10.49 3.48
C LEU A 114 8.52 9.28 3.64
N TYR A 115 8.86 8.18 3.00
CA TYR A 115 8.12 6.93 3.12
C TYR A 115 8.40 6.30 4.49
N ILE A 116 7.34 5.93 5.21
CA ILE A 116 7.43 5.42 6.58
C ILE A 116 6.99 3.95 6.59
N ARG A 117 7.76 3.10 7.25
CA ARG A 117 7.47 1.68 7.37
C ARG A 117 7.58 1.21 8.82
N PRO A 118 6.47 1.27 9.57
CA PRO A 118 6.15 0.29 10.59
C PRO A 118 6.28 -1.14 10.06
N LEU A 119 6.90 -1.97 10.86
CA LEU A 119 6.96 -3.41 10.80
C LEU A 119 6.46 -3.93 12.13
N PHE A 120 5.76 -5.04 12.09
CA PHE A 120 5.34 -5.75 13.28
C PHE A 120 5.75 -7.21 13.10
N MET A 121 6.50 -7.76 14.04
CA MET A 121 7.29 -8.98 13.81
C MET A 121 7.27 -9.87 15.05
N GLY A 122 7.14 -11.18 14.85
CA GLY A 122 7.47 -12.16 15.88
C GLY A 122 8.98 -12.31 16.03
N THR A 123 9.55 -11.94 17.19
CA THR A 123 11.01 -11.94 17.41
C THR A 123 11.48 -12.96 18.44
N GLY A 124 10.60 -13.38 19.34
CA GLY A 124 10.88 -14.45 20.30
C GLY A 124 11.21 -15.80 19.66
N THR A 125 11.89 -16.63 20.43
CA THR A 125 12.42 -17.92 19.98
C THR A 125 11.36 -19.01 20.07
N VAL A 126 10.99 -19.61 18.95
CA VAL A 126 10.07 -20.75 18.93
C VAL A 126 10.38 -21.70 17.77
N LEU A 127 10.52 -23.00 18.08
CA LEU A 127 10.73 -24.06 17.08
C LEU A 127 9.47 -24.90 16.83
N ALA A 128 8.52 -24.87 17.77
CA ALA A 128 7.23 -25.53 17.63
C ALA A 128 6.27 -24.71 16.74
N LEU A 129 5.24 -25.35 16.19
CA LEU A 129 4.17 -24.64 15.50
C LEU A 129 3.26 -23.94 16.52
N GLY A 130 3.42 -22.62 16.66
CA GLY A 130 2.63 -21.80 17.57
C GLY A 130 3.01 -20.31 17.51
N PRO A 131 2.28 -19.43 18.24
CA PRO A 131 2.69 -18.05 18.42
C PRO A 131 4.03 -17.96 19.18
N THR A 132 4.76 -16.88 18.95
CA THR A 132 6.03 -16.59 19.63
C THR A 132 5.81 -15.86 20.96
N PRO A 133 6.64 -16.09 21.99
CA PRO A 133 6.53 -15.41 23.29
C PRO A 133 6.97 -13.94 23.28
N GLU A 134 7.51 -13.41 22.18
CA GLU A 134 7.93 -12.01 22.07
C GLU A 134 7.70 -11.46 20.65
N PHE A 135 7.31 -10.19 20.59
CA PHE A 135 7.06 -9.41 19.40
C PHE A 135 7.85 -8.09 19.39
N SER A 136 8.19 -7.60 18.20
CA SER A 136 8.83 -6.31 17.97
C SER A 136 8.01 -5.40 17.06
N VAL A 137 7.84 -4.16 17.48
CA VAL A 137 7.48 -3.02 16.62
C VAL A 137 8.77 -2.33 16.17
N LEU A 138 8.92 -2.12 14.87
CA LEU A 138 10.01 -1.33 14.28
C LEU A 138 9.40 -0.29 13.33
N VAL A 139 9.70 0.99 13.53
CA VAL A 139 9.35 2.03 12.57
C VAL A 139 10.62 2.62 11.98
N TYR A 140 10.80 2.47 10.67
CA TYR A 140 11.86 3.17 9.94
C TYR A 140 11.27 4.09 8.86
N ALA A 141 12.13 4.94 8.30
CA ALA A 141 11.78 5.82 7.19
C ALA A 141 12.83 5.74 6.07
N ALA A 142 12.43 6.09 4.86
CA ALA A 142 13.29 6.23 3.69
C ALA A 142 12.79 7.41 2.82
N PRO A 143 13.66 8.30 2.33
CA PRO A 143 13.27 9.28 1.33
C PRO A 143 12.98 8.56 0.01
N VAL A 144 11.83 8.85 -0.60
CA VAL A 144 11.44 8.33 -1.92
C VAL A 144 11.04 9.47 -2.84
N GLY A 145 11.35 9.32 -4.13
CA GLY A 145 10.99 10.30 -5.15
C GLY A 145 9.73 9.90 -5.92
N ASN A 146 9.53 10.56 -7.06
CA ASN A 146 8.35 10.36 -7.88
C ASN A 146 8.44 9.05 -8.68
N VAL A 147 7.70 8.02 -8.22
CA VAL A 147 7.65 6.70 -8.87
C VAL A 147 7.13 6.72 -10.31
N HIS A 148 6.39 7.77 -10.71
CA HIS A 148 5.88 7.92 -12.08
C HIS A 148 6.95 8.32 -13.10
N LYS A 149 8.17 8.70 -12.67
CA LYS A 149 9.29 8.98 -13.59
C LYS A 149 9.63 7.80 -14.51
N ALA A 150 9.38 6.56 -14.07
CA ALA A 150 9.74 5.35 -14.81
C ALA A 150 8.62 4.79 -15.71
N ARG A 151 7.33 4.93 -15.33
CA ARG A 151 6.17 4.48 -16.13
C ARG A 151 4.97 5.38 -15.88
N ILE A 152 4.39 5.89 -16.98
CA ILE A 152 3.20 6.77 -16.98
C ILE A 152 1.90 5.95 -16.77
N SER A 153 1.89 4.69 -17.21
CA SER A 153 0.76 3.77 -17.10
C SER A 153 1.22 2.32 -16.85
N LEU A 154 0.27 1.48 -16.43
CA LEU A 154 0.45 0.04 -16.27
C LEU A 154 -0.01 -0.74 -17.50
N ASP A 155 0.73 -1.78 -17.82
CA ASP A 155 0.35 -2.85 -18.75
C ASP A 155 0.26 -4.13 -17.90
N LEU A 156 -0.91 -4.76 -17.85
CA LEU A 156 -1.22 -5.83 -16.91
C LEU A 156 -1.52 -7.14 -17.62
N LEU A 157 -0.88 -8.23 -17.21
CA LEU A 157 -1.31 -9.58 -17.58
C LEU A 157 -2.30 -10.12 -16.53
N ILE A 158 -3.46 -10.60 -16.96
CA ILE A 158 -4.38 -11.31 -16.06
C ILE A 158 -3.79 -12.67 -15.70
N GLN A 159 -3.75 -12.98 -14.41
CA GLN A 159 -3.18 -14.21 -13.88
C GLN A 159 -4.29 -15.21 -13.51
N GLU A 160 -4.38 -16.30 -14.27
CA GLU A 160 -5.36 -17.38 -14.08
C GLU A 160 -4.83 -18.55 -13.22
N ARG A 161 -3.50 -18.74 -13.13
CA ARG A 161 -2.87 -19.92 -12.50
C ARG A 161 -2.38 -19.72 -11.08
N PHE A 162 -2.26 -18.46 -10.65
CA PHE A 162 -1.75 -18.09 -9.33
C PHE A 162 -2.65 -17.01 -8.73
N HIS A 163 -2.96 -17.11 -7.44
CA HIS A 163 -3.86 -16.19 -6.75
C HIS A 163 -3.10 -15.47 -5.63
N GLN A 164 -3.41 -14.19 -5.40
CA GLN A 164 -2.77 -13.39 -4.36
C GLN A 164 -3.23 -13.77 -2.95
N ALA A 165 -4.48 -14.23 -2.83
CA ALA A 165 -5.08 -14.69 -1.59
C ALA A 165 -6.17 -15.74 -1.86
N THR A 166 -6.54 -16.46 -0.82
CA THR A 166 -7.60 -17.47 -0.79
C THR A 166 -8.58 -17.14 0.35
N PRO A 167 -9.88 -17.42 0.20
CA PRO A 167 -10.84 -17.17 1.28
C PRO A 167 -10.47 -17.89 2.57
N GLY A 168 -10.66 -17.23 3.71
CA GLY A 168 -10.30 -17.73 5.03
C GLY A 168 -8.82 -17.60 5.40
N TRP A 169 -7.97 -16.99 4.56
CA TRP A 169 -6.54 -16.78 4.83
C TRP A 169 -6.24 -15.32 5.23
N THR A 170 -5.22 -14.70 4.63
CA THR A 170 -4.60 -13.45 5.10
C THR A 170 -4.74 -12.27 4.12
N GLY A 171 -5.49 -12.40 3.01
CA GLY A 171 -5.61 -11.37 1.97
C GLY A 171 -6.05 -9.99 2.47
N GLY A 172 -7.06 -9.95 3.34
CA GLY A 172 -7.60 -8.74 3.95
C GLY A 172 -6.68 -8.06 4.98
N ILE A 173 -5.55 -8.67 5.37
CA ILE A 173 -4.54 -8.08 6.26
C ILE A 173 -3.22 -7.85 5.53
N LYS A 174 -2.38 -6.94 6.03
CA LYS A 174 -1.09 -6.62 5.38
C LYS A 174 0.03 -7.59 5.79
N SER A 175 -0.19 -8.88 5.54
CA SER A 175 0.76 -9.95 5.86
C SER A 175 1.86 -10.14 4.80
N ILE A 176 3.07 -10.54 5.20
CA ILE A 176 4.14 -10.97 4.28
C ILE A 176 3.73 -12.20 3.45
N ILE A 177 2.87 -13.08 3.97
CA ILE A 177 2.40 -14.30 3.29
C ILE A 177 1.87 -13.94 1.89
N ASN A 178 0.98 -12.95 1.83
CA ASN A 178 0.37 -12.43 0.60
C ASN A 178 1.39 -11.95 -0.44
N TYR A 179 2.56 -11.46 -0.01
CA TYR A 179 3.61 -10.98 -0.89
C TYR A 179 4.59 -12.09 -1.31
N SER A 180 4.87 -13.03 -0.41
CA SER A 180 5.84 -14.12 -0.65
C SER A 180 5.41 -15.04 -1.80
N GLN A 181 4.11 -15.35 -1.89
CA GLN A 181 3.56 -16.25 -2.91
C GLN A 181 3.45 -15.63 -4.31
N VAL A 182 3.44 -14.29 -4.42
CA VAL A 182 3.25 -13.59 -5.70
C VAL A 182 4.55 -13.25 -6.44
N PHE A 183 5.73 -13.50 -5.87
CA PHE A 183 7.00 -13.15 -6.52
C PHE A 183 7.21 -13.85 -7.87
N LYS A 184 6.89 -15.15 -7.97
CA LYS A 184 6.98 -15.89 -9.24
C LYS A 184 5.99 -15.37 -10.30
N PRO A 185 4.67 -15.30 -10.05
CA PRO A 185 3.71 -14.80 -11.04
C PRO A 185 3.87 -13.31 -11.39
N ILE A 186 4.62 -12.52 -10.61
CA ILE A 186 5.02 -11.15 -11.00
C ILE A 186 6.30 -11.16 -11.85
N LYS A 187 7.26 -12.05 -11.57
CA LYS A 187 8.56 -12.09 -12.25
C LYS A 187 8.45 -12.54 -13.70
N GLU A 188 7.64 -13.57 -13.98
CA GLU A 188 7.50 -14.15 -15.32
C GLU A 188 6.92 -13.12 -16.33
N PRO A 189 5.77 -12.46 -16.07
CA PRO A 189 5.21 -11.48 -17.01
C PRO A 189 6.07 -10.20 -17.15
N LYS A 190 6.84 -9.83 -16.12
CA LYS A 190 7.83 -8.75 -16.24
C LYS A 190 8.96 -9.07 -17.22
N ALA A 191 9.36 -10.33 -17.34
CA ALA A 191 10.33 -10.76 -18.34
C ALA A 191 9.74 -10.75 -19.77
N GLU A 192 8.42 -10.89 -19.89
CA GLU A 192 7.66 -10.78 -21.14
C GLU A 192 7.30 -9.32 -21.51
N GLY A 193 7.67 -8.33 -20.68
CA GLY A 193 7.50 -6.90 -20.94
C GLY A 193 6.32 -6.22 -20.22
N PHE A 194 5.42 -6.99 -19.61
CA PHE A 194 4.30 -6.45 -18.83
C PHE A 194 4.80 -5.63 -17.63
N SER A 195 4.07 -4.59 -17.24
CA SER A 195 4.40 -3.80 -16.04
C SER A 195 4.14 -4.60 -14.76
N ASN A 196 3.03 -5.34 -14.72
CA ASN A 196 2.64 -6.16 -13.57
C ASN A 196 1.53 -7.19 -13.92
N VAL A 197 0.96 -7.85 -12.92
CA VAL A 197 -0.20 -8.74 -13.07
C VAL A 197 -1.48 -8.20 -12.43
N LEU A 198 -2.62 -8.67 -12.94
CA LEU A 198 -3.94 -8.52 -12.36
C LEU A 198 -4.43 -9.89 -11.86
N PHE A 199 -4.67 -10.01 -10.55
CA PHE A 199 -5.10 -11.25 -9.93
C PHE A 199 -6.62 -11.45 -9.99
N LEU A 200 -7.01 -12.71 -10.15
CA LEU A 200 -8.39 -13.18 -10.09
C LEU A 200 -8.65 -14.00 -8.83
N ASP A 201 -9.92 -14.05 -8.43
CA ASP A 201 -10.38 -14.80 -7.27
C ASP A 201 -10.01 -16.29 -7.35
N ALA A 202 -9.54 -16.84 -6.23
CA ALA A 202 -9.01 -18.21 -6.17
C ALA A 202 -10.08 -19.32 -6.26
N VAL A 203 -11.37 -18.99 -6.25
CA VAL A 203 -12.46 -19.98 -6.19
C VAL A 203 -13.10 -20.20 -7.56
N THR A 204 -13.38 -19.13 -8.28
CA THR A 204 -14.12 -19.16 -9.55
C THR A 204 -13.31 -18.69 -10.75
N VAL A 205 -12.17 -18.02 -10.52
CA VAL A 205 -11.24 -17.47 -11.52
C VAL A 205 -11.98 -16.61 -12.55
N LYS A 206 -12.89 -15.76 -12.07
CA LYS A 206 -13.79 -14.91 -12.89
C LYS A 206 -13.88 -13.48 -12.41
N TYR A 207 -13.63 -13.25 -11.14
CA TYR A 207 -13.72 -11.94 -10.50
C TYR A 207 -12.34 -11.34 -10.32
N VAL A 208 -12.25 -10.04 -10.63
CA VAL A 208 -11.03 -9.24 -10.51
C VAL A 208 -10.81 -8.87 -9.04
N GLU A 209 -9.59 -9.03 -8.53
CA GLU A 209 -9.23 -8.69 -7.15
C GLU A 209 -8.29 -7.49 -7.04
N GLU A 210 -6.99 -7.68 -7.30
CA GLU A 210 -5.95 -6.66 -7.14
C GLU A 210 -4.93 -6.67 -8.29
N ALA A 211 -4.44 -5.48 -8.64
CA ALA A 211 -3.30 -5.32 -9.53
C ALA A 211 -2.00 -5.37 -8.71
N CYS A 212 -1.49 -6.59 -8.51
CA CYS A 212 -0.29 -6.92 -7.71
C CYS A 212 -0.36 -6.56 -6.21
N SER A 213 -0.35 -5.26 -5.89
CA SER A 213 -0.40 -4.75 -4.52
C SER A 213 -1.15 -3.43 -4.44
N CYS A 214 -2.01 -3.19 -5.43
CA CYS A 214 -2.80 -1.99 -5.62
C CYS A 214 -4.25 -2.41 -5.85
N ASN A 215 -5.19 -1.73 -5.20
CA ASN A 215 -6.59 -1.93 -5.48
C ASN A 215 -6.95 -1.33 -6.85
N ILE A 216 -7.87 -1.97 -7.56
CA ILE A 216 -8.27 -1.59 -8.91
C ILE A 216 -9.65 -0.90 -8.94
N PHE A 217 -9.79 0.05 -9.86
CA PHE A 217 -11.03 0.72 -10.22
C PHE A 217 -11.22 0.63 -11.73
N ILE A 218 -12.46 0.40 -12.13
CA ILE A 218 -12.91 0.33 -13.51
C ILE A 218 -13.74 1.58 -13.75
N VAL A 219 -13.66 2.15 -14.96
CA VAL A 219 -14.55 3.23 -15.41
C VAL A 219 -15.58 2.64 -16.35
N LYS A 220 -16.88 2.89 -16.09
CA LYS A 220 -17.92 2.67 -17.08
C LYS A 220 -19.00 3.76 -17.05
N GLY A 221 -19.13 4.49 -18.14
CA GLY A 221 -19.98 5.66 -18.25
C GLY A 221 -19.61 6.68 -17.17
N LYS A 222 -20.52 6.90 -16.23
CA LYS A 222 -20.31 7.79 -15.09
C LYS A 222 -20.11 7.04 -13.77
N THR A 223 -19.98 5.72 -13.79
CA THR A 223 -19.80 4.89 -12.60
C THR A 223 -18.36 4.40 -12.51
N ILE A 224 -17.81 4.33 -11.30
CA ILE A 224 -16.54 3.64 -11.01
C ILE A 224 -16.74 2.36 -10.18
N PRO A 225 -16.88 1.18 -10.82
CA PRO A 225 -16.83 -0.08 -10.11
C PRO A 225 -15.46 -0.37 -9.48
N THR A 226 -15.47 -0.95 -8.28
CA THR A 226 -14.26 -1.49 -7.63
C THR A 226 -14.63 -2.77 -6.85
N PRO A 227 -13.75 -3.80 -6.84
CA PRO A 227 -13.94 -5.02 -6.06
C PRO A 227 -14.25 -4.75 -4.58
N THR A 228 -15.02 -5.65 -3.95
CA THR A 228 -15.32 -5.57 -2.51
C THR A 228 -14.15 -6.07 -1.67
N THR A 229 -13.75 -5.35 -0.62
CA THR A 229 -12.57 -5.68 0.20
C THR A 229 -12.88 -6.68 1.33
N LYS A 230 -13.59 -7.76 1.01
CA LYS A 230 -13.91 -8.82 1.98
C LYS A 230 -12.96 -9.99 1.78
N ASP A 231 -12.30 -10.41 2.85
CA ASP A 231 -11.48 -11.63 2.98
C ASP A 231 -10.20 -11.70 2.12
N THR A 232 -10.29 -11.72 0.79
CA THR A 232 -9.14 -11.88 -0.12
C THR A 232 -8.47 -10.58 -0.53
N ILE A 233 -9.22 -9.48 -0.60
CA ILE A 233 -8.75 -8.18 -1.08
C ILE A 233 -8.44 -7.24 0.10
N LEU A 234 -7.25 -6.64 0.07
CA LEU A 234 -6.74 -5.75 1.10
C LEU A 234 -7.49 -4.40 1.08
N PRO A 235 -8.11 -3.94 2.19
CA PRO A 235 -8.73 -2.62 2.27
C PRO A 235 -7.65 -1.53 2.27
N GLY A 236 -7.29 -1.05 1.08
CA GLY A 236 -6.32 0.01 0.88
C GLY A 236 -6.85 1.39 1.26
N ILE A 237 -6.01 2.19 1.89
CA ILE A 237 -6.31 3.57 2.32
C ILE A 237 -6.57 4.45 1.10
N THR A 238 -5.69 4.39 0.08
CA THR A 238 -5.86 5.17 -1.15
C THR A 238 -7.14 4.79 -1.90
N ARG A 239 -7.59 3.51 -1.81
CA ARG A 239 -8.90 3.07 -2.30
C ARG A 239 -10.03 3.72 -1.50
N LYS A 240 -9.96 3.69 -0.16
CA LYS A 240 -10.94 4.35 0.71
C LYS A 240 -11.07 5.85 0.38
N SER A 241 -9.95 6.58 0.34
CA SER A 241 -9.96 8.01 0.01
C SER A 241 -10.51 8.30 -1.40
N MET A 242 -10.22 7.44 -2.39
CA MET A 242 -10.80 7.57 -3.74
C MET A 242 -12.33 7.42 -3.74
N ILE A 243 -12.85 6.47 -2.96
CA ILE A 243 -14.30 6.28 -2.80
C ILE A 243 -14.94 7.49 -2.11
N GLU A 244 -14.33 7.99 -1.03
CA GLU A 244 -14.82 9.16 -0.29
C GLU A 244 -14.86 10.41 -1.17
N ILE A 245 -13.76 10.71 -1.88
CA ILE A 245 -13.67 11.84 -2.82
C ILE A 245 -14.77 11.75 -3.90
N ALA A 246 -14.92 10.58 -4.52
CA ALA A 246 -15.92 10.38 -5.57
C ALA A 246 -17.36 10.54 -5.05
N LEU A 247 -17.65 10.08 -3.82
CA LEU A 247 -18.95 10.32 -3.19
C LEU A 247 -19.19 11.80 -2.91
N THR A 248 -18.22 12.53 -2.34
CA THR A 248 -18.36 13.97 -2.06
C THR A 248 -18.69 14.78 -3.31
N TYR A 249 -18.01 14.54 -4.43
CA TYR A 249 -18.31 15.21 -5.69
C TYR A 249 -19.67 14.82 -6.28
N SER A 250 -20.13 13.58 -6.08
CA SER A 250 -21.48 13.16 -6.46
C SER A 250 -22.58 13.89 -5.67
N TYR A 251 -22.40 14.07 -4.36
CA TYR A 251 -23.33 14.82 -3.52
C TYR A 251 -23.36 16.32 -3.87
N GLN A 252 -22.19 16.95 -4.05
CA GLN A 252 -22.13 18.38 -4.42
C GLN A 252 -22.84 18.68 -5.76
N LYS A 253 -22.82 17.74 -6.71
CA LYS A 253 -23.54 17.83 -7.99
C LYS A 253 -25.06 17.80 -7.86
N LEU A 254 -25.59 17.27 -6.75
CA LEU A 254 -27.02 17.19 -6.47
C LEU A 254 -27.56 18.45 -5.76
N GLU A 255 -26.69 19.22 -5.08
CA GLU A 255 -27.14 20.32 -4.22
C GLU A 255 -27.06 21.70 -4.89
N GLU A 256 -25.99 22.09 -5.61
CA GLU A 256 -26.00 23.42 -6.25
C GLU A 256 -25.06 23.66 -7.43
N THR A 257 -25.40 24.69 -8.21
CA THR A 257 -24.58 25.23 -9.30
C THR A 257 -23.47 26.14 -8.74
N TYR A 258 -22.29 26.12 -9.36
CA TYR A 258 -21.15 27.07 -9.27
C TYR A 258 -19.84 26.63 -8.56
N ARG A 259 -18.74 26.89 -9.31
CA ARG A 259 -17.32 27.08 -8.91
C ARG A 259 -16.58 25.91 -8.22
N VAL A 260 -16.13 25.02 -9.09
CA VAL A 260 -15.13 23.96 -8.86
C VAL A 260 -13.81 24.47 -8.26
N TYR A 261 -13.42 23.98 -7.08
CA TYR A 261 -12.01 23.85 -6.72
C TYR A 261 -11.42 22.66 -7.49
N ARG A 262 -10.43 22.93 -8.36
CA ARG A 262 -9.81 21.90 -9.20
C ARG A 262 -8.97 20.93 -8.36
N CYS A 263 -9.52 19.77 -8.04
CA CYS A 263 -8.68 18.59 -7.83
C CYS A 263 -8.15 18.15 -9.20
N ASN A 264 -6.83 18.23 -9.42
CA ASN A 264 -6.17 17.67 -10.60
C ASN A 264 -6.10 16.13 -10.48
N ILE A 265 -7.26 15.48 -10.51
CA ILE A 265 -7.35 14.19 -11.20
C ILE A 265 -7.03 14.52 -12.67
N PRO A 266 -6.07 13.85 -13.34
CA PRO A 266 -5.78 14.14 -14.74
C PRO A 266 -7.07 14.00 -15.57
N GLN A 267 -7.27 14.91 -16.52
CA GLN A 267 -8.55 15.38 -17.13
C GLN A 267 -9.50 14.33 -17.76
N PHE A 268 -9.26 13.04 -17.59
CA PHE A 268 -9.81 11.98 -18.43
C PHE A 268 -11.25 11.56 -18.10
N TYR A 269 -11.77 11.79 -16.90
CA TYR A 269 -13.07 11.21 -16.50
C TYR A 269 -13.92 12.07 -15.56
N ASN A 270 -15.23 12.13 -15.83
CA ASN A 270 -16.27 12.73 -14.98
C ASN A 270 -17.18 11.63 -14.40
N PHE A 271 -17.13 11.38 -13.09
CA PHE A 271 -17.94 10.36 -12.42
C PHE A 271 -19.14 10.96 -11.66
N GLU A 272 -20.17 10.15 -11.45
CA GLU A 272 -21.38 10.45 -10.67
C GLU A 272 -21.74 9.34 -9.67
N GLN A 273 -21.11 8.15 -9.72
CA GLN A 273 -21.37 7.08 -8.75
C GLN A 273 -20.15 6.16 -8.53
N VAL A 274 -19.98 5.67 -7.30
CA VAL A 274 -19.07 4.56 -6.96
C VAL A 274 -19.86 3.27 -6.79
N ALA A 275 -19.39 2.16 -7.35
CA ALA A 275 -20.02 0.85 -7.21
C ALA A 275 -19.08 -0.18 -6.58
N VAL A 276 -19.21 -0.42 -5.27
CA VAL A 276 -18.46 -1.48 -4.58
C VAL A 276 -19.17 -2.81 -4.80
N ARG A 277 -18.68 -3.62 -5.75
CA ARG A 277 -19.29 -4.90 -6.15
C ARG A 277 -18.25 -5.91 -6.62
N LEU A 278 -18.65 -7.16 -6.82
CA LEU A 278 -17.84 -8.10 -7.61
C LEU A 278 -17.75 -7.59 -9.06
N VAL A 279 -16.53 -7.62 -9.62
CA VAL A 279 -16.24 -7.17 -10.98
C VAL A 279 -15.75 -8.38 -11.78
N LEU A 280 -16.42 -8.69 -12.89
CA LEU A 280 -16.03 -9.81 -13.75
C LEU A 280 -14.89 -9.40 -14.69
N VAL A 281 -14.06 -10.36 -15.13
CA VAL A 281 -13.03 -10.11 -16.18
C VAL A 281 -13.64 -9.46 -17.44
N LYS A 282 -14.85 -9.89 -17.85
CA LYS A 282 -15.57 -9.30 -19.00
C LYS A 282 -15.98 -7.83 -18.81
N ASP A 283 -16.02 -7.32 -17.58
CA ASP A 283 -16.32 -5.91 -17.32
C ASP A 283 -15.12 -5.03 -17.71
N LEU A 284 -13.91 -5.58 -17.73
CA LEU A 284 -12.68 -4.90 -18.18
C LEU A 284 -12.70 -4.65 -19.69
N THR A 285 -13.16 -5.60 -20.50
CA THR A 285 -13.23 -5.45 -21.98
C THR A 285 -14.29 -4.45 -22.43
N LEU A 286 -15.20 -4.08 -21.53
CA LEU A 286 -16.22 -3.06 -21.76
C LEU A 286 -15.86 -1.71 -21.11
N ALA A 287 -14.76 -1.61 -20.36
CA ALA A 287 -14.41 -0.43 -19.60
C ALA A 287 -14.01 0.75 -20.52
N ASP A 288 -14.37 1.97 -20.11
CA ASP A 288 -13.90 3.21 -20.78
C ASP A 288 -12.54 3.68 -20.20
N GLY A 289 -12.04 2.97 -19.19
CA GLY A 289 -10.79 3.23 -18.48
C GLY A 289 -10.60 2.30 -17.30
N VAL A 290 -9.36 2.10 -16.87
CA VAL A 290 -9.01 1.35 -15.66
C VAL A 290 -7.86 2.05 -14.97
N PHE A 291 -7.87 2.10 -13.63
CA PHE A 291 -6.77 2.64 -12.83
C PHE A 291 -6.56 1.86 -11.54
N CYS A 292 -5.36 1.94 -11.00
CA CYS A 292 -4.96 1.30 -9.76
C CYS A 292 -4.60 2.35 -8.69
N THR A 293 -4.77 1.98 -7.42
CA THR A 293 -4.54 2.87 -6.27
C THR A 293 -3.69 2.18 -5.20
N GLY A 294 -2.78 2.94 -4.58
CA GLY A 294 -1.93 2.44 -3.49
C GLY A 294 -0.92 3.47 -3.02
N THR A 295 -0.45 3.35 -1.78
CA THR A 295 0.38 4.38 -1.11
C THR A 295 1.63 4.80 -1.89
N ALA A 296 2.30 3.88 -2.57
CA ALA A 296 3.52 4.19 -3.32
C ALA A 296 3.25 4.90 -4.66
N VAL A 297 2.10 4.61 -5.30
CA VAL A 297 1.77 5.05 -6.66
C VAL A 297 0.65 6.11 -6.72
N GLY A 298 0.05 6.47 -5.58
CA GLY A 298 -1.15 7.30 -5.53
C GLY A 298 -2.28 6.71 -6.37
N VAL A 299 -2.44 7.26 -7.58
CA VAL A 299 -3.32 6.78 -8.65
C VAL A 299 -2.47 6.56 -9.90
N VAL A 300 -2.56 5.39 -10.53
CA VAL A 300 -1.86 5.09 -11.78
C VAL A 300 -2.83 4.49 -12.82
N PRO A 301 -2.90 5.04 -14.05
CA PRO A 301 -3.77 4.50 -15.09
C PRO A 301 -3.25 3.16 -15.62
N VAL A 302 -4.15 2.31 -16.07
CA VAL A 302 -3.84 1.07 -16.81
C VAL A 302 -4.10 1.33 -18.28
N SER A 303 -3.05 1.25 -19.12
CA SER A 303 -3.16 1.49 -20.56
C SER A 303 -3.49 0.23 -21.36
N ARG A 304 -3.21 -0.96 -20.82
CA ARG A 304 -3.50 -2.25 -21.46
C ARG A 304 -3.71 -3.34 -20.41
N ILE A 305 -4.62 -4.28 -20.70
CA ILE A 305 -4.85 -5.49 -19.92
C ILE A 305 -4.89 -6.66 -20.90
N THR A 306 -3.95 -7.59 -20.78
CA THR A 306 -3.89 -8.80 -21.60
C THR A 306 -4.51 -9.99 -20.86
N TYR A 307 -5.40 -10.70 -21.53
CA TYR A 307 -6.07 -11.92 -21.07
C TYR A 307 -6.06 -12.97 -22.19
N GLN A 308 -5.57 -14.17 -21.91
CA GLN A 308 -5.52 -15.29 -22.86
C GLN A 308 -4.92 -14.89 -24.23
N GLY A 309 -3.84 -14.10 -24.21
CA GLY A 309 -3.12 -13.62 -25.40
C GLY A 309 -3.78 -12.47 -26.17
N LYS A 310 -4.90 -11.92 -25.67
CA LYS A 310 -5.61 -10.76 -26.25
C LYS A 310 -5.48 -9.57 -25.32
N GLY A 311 -5.10 -8.39 -25.83
CA GLY A 311 -4.92 -7.16 -25.06
C GLY A 311 -5.50 -5.94 -25.76
#